data_AF-A0A7X7KX05-F1
#
_entry.id   AF-A0A7X7KX05-F1
#
_cell.length_a   1.000
_cell.length_b   1.000
_cell.length_c   1.000
_cell.angle_alpha   90.00
_cell.angle_beta   90.00
_cell.angle_gamma   90.00
#
_symmetry.space_group_name_H-M   'P 1'
#
loop_
_entity.id
_entity.type
_entity.pdbx_description
1 polymer ?
#
loop_
_entity_poly.entity_id
_entity_poly.type
_entity_poly.pdbx_seq_one_letter_code
_entity_poly.pdbx_strand_id
1 'polypeptide(L)'
;WELAQADATNIVVGRSAASHQTIFSGDWRTYQDVFRAHPQAIRAKLVILPPTAPVGLEIRRARLEPFDPGETVNLNGDFSLGDNCLAGWGSPFAGAGLRTIQGRRVYDTAYGSESAAFPLDARPYRVTVKRTTYGRYQAANLYLLNGGRTIKMVTVPADGMLEFVPPAGTTSGFFKIYNSYLEAVRIVPLDE
;
A
#
# COMPACT_ATOMS: atom_id res chain seq x y z
N TRP A 1 -1.57 13.89 5.86
CA TRP A 1 -0.87 13.39 7.06
C TRP A 1 -0.04 12.18 6.66
N GLU A 2 0.97 11.85 7.42
CA GLU A 2 1.78 10.65 7.20
C GLU A 2 2.08 9.98 8.53
N LEU A 3 2.41 8.69 8.48
CA LEU A 3 2.90 7.97 9.64
C LEU A 3 4.41 7.83 9.54
N ALA A 4 5.13 8.33 10.55
CA ALA A 4 6.55 8.11 10.71
C ALA A 4 6.81 7.13 11.85
N GLN A 5 7.78 6.24 11.67
CA GLN A 5 8.19 5.23 12.63
C GLN A 5 9.62 5.53 13.07
N ALA A 6 9.86 5.60 14.38
CA ALA A 6 11.14 6.00 14.94
C ALA A 6 11.71 4.95 15.89
N ASP A 7 13.04 4.86 15.91
CA ASP A 7 13.78 3.99 16.82
C ASP A 7 13.97 4.62 18.22
N ALA A 8 14.77 3.96 19.06
CA ALA A 8 15.04 4.40 20.43
C ALA A 8 15.79 5.73 20.52
N THR A 9 16.47 6.14 19.44
CA THR A 9 17.23 7.39 19.34
C THR A 9 16.43 8.53 18.71
N ASN A 10 15.16 8.29 18.36
CA ASN A 10 14.28 9.18 17.60
C ASN A 10 14.65 9.36 16.11
N ILE A 11 15.51 8.51 15.55
CA ILE A 11 15.76 8.50 14.11
C ILE A 11 14.57 7.84 13.42
N VAL A 12 14.09 8.47 12.33
CA VAL A 12 13.00 7.91 11.52
C VAL A 12 13.54 6.73 10.71
N VAL A 13 13.03 5.54 11.00
CA VAL A 13 13.42 4.27 10.37
C VAL A 13 12.37 3.73 9.39
N GLY A 14 11.17 4.33 9.37
CA GLY A 14 10.12 3.95 8.43
C GLY A 14 9.10 5.07 8.24
N ARG A 15 8.45 5.08 7.08
CA ARG A 15 7.36 6.00 6.73
C ARG A 15 6.26 5.26 5.96
N SER A 16 5.04 5.79 5.99
CA SER A 16 4.01 5.37 5.04
C SER A 16 4.49 5.61 3.61
N ALA A 17 4.14 4.72 2.68
CA ALA A 17 4.61 4.80 1.30
C ALA A 17 4.06 6.03 0.54
N ALA A 18 2.95 6.59 1.01
CA ALA A 18 2.46 7.89 0.57
C ALA A 18 1.90 8.70 1.74
N SER A 19 1.79 10.01 1.51
CA SER A 19 1.05 10.91 2.37
C SER A 19 -0.44 10.77 2.10
N HIS A 20 -1.22 10.62 3.16
CA HIS A 20 -2.67 10.59 3.09
C HIS A 20 -3.23 12.01 2.92
N GLN A 21 -4.18 12.17 2.01
CA GLN A 21 -4.90 13.42 1.83
C GLN A 21 -6.15 13.44 2.71
N THR A 22 -6.45 14.61 3.26
CA THR A 22 -7.69 14.86 4.00
C THR A 22 -8.63 15.68 3.14
N ILE A 23 -9.92 15.38 3.23
CA ILE A 23 -10.96 16.14 2.53
C ILE A 23 -11.28 17.35 3.41
N PHE A 24 -11.17 18.54 2.84
CA PHE A 24 -11.52 19.78 3.54
C PHE A 24 -13.04 19.97 3.49
N SER A 25 -13.71 19.65 4.59
CA SER A 25 -15.14 19.81 4.79
C SER A 25 -15.45 20.19 6.24
N GLY A 26 -16.62 20.79 6.49
CA GLY A 26 -17.12 20.98 7.86
C GLY A 26 -17.57 19.68 8.54
N ASP A 27 -17.66 18.57 7.79
CA ASP A 27 -18.12 17.29 8.31
C ASP A 27 -17.01 16.51 9.02
N TRP A 28 -17.37 15.85 10.12
CA TRP A 28 -16.49 14.89 10.79
C TRP A 28 -16.27 13.65 9.94
N ARG A 29 -15.01 13.26 9.74
CA ARG A 29 -14.61 12.07 8.98
C ARG A 29 -13.67 11.20 9.79
N THR A 30 -13.76 9.89 9.57
CA THR A 30 -12.80 8.91 10.10
C THR A 30 -11.79 8.57 9.01
N TYR A 31 -10.52 8.70 9.36
CA TYR A 31 -9.38 8.29 8.53
C TYR A 31 -8.72 7.08 9.19
N GLN A 32 -8.32 6.11 8.38
CA GLN A 32 -7.63 4.92 8.86
C GLN A 32 -6.40 4.70 7.99
N ASP A 33 -5.30 4.31 8.62
CA ASP A 33 -4.17 3.75 7.92
C ASP A 33 -3.76 2.46 8.61
N VAL A 34 -3.35 1.49 7.81
CA VAL A 34 -2.79 0.24 8.27
C VAL A 34 -1.41 0.13 7.68
N PHE A 35 -0.47 -0.21 8.55
CA PHE A 35 0.95 -0.22 8.22
C PHE A 35 1.61 -1.38 8.95
N ARG A 36 2.77 -1.78 8.45
CA ARG A 36 3.64 -2.72 9.16
C ARG A 36 4.68 -1.93 9.94
N ALA A 37 4.86 -2.31 11.20
CA ALA A 37 5.91 -1.75 12.03
C ALA A 37 7.28 -2.13 11.43
N HIS A 38 8.18 -1.16 11.30
CA HIS A 38 9.57 -1.41 10.97
C HIS A 38 10.21 -2.18 12.13
N PRO A 39 11.05 -3.21 11.88
CA PRO A 39 11.62 -4.04 12.96
C PRO A 39 12.38 -3.26 14.04
N GLN A 40 12.94 -2.10 13.69
CA GLN A 40 13.67 -1.22 14.61
C GLN A 40 12.81 -0.11 15.23
N ALA A 41 11.54 0.01 14.85
CA ALA A 41 10.67 1.06 15.37
C ALA A 41 10.15 0.72 16.78
N ILE A 42 10.26 1.68 17.69
CA ILE A 42 9.65 1.61 19.04
C ILE A 42 8.58 2.68 19.25
N ARG A 43 8.45 3.63 18.30
CA ARG A 43 7.49 4.73 18.33
C ARG A 43 6.85 4.92 16.97
N ALA A 44 5.56 5.27 16.98
CA ALA A 44 4.83 5.74 15.81
C ALA A 44 4.41 7.19 16.02
N LYS A 45 4.66 8.05 15.04
CA LYS A 45 4.34 9.47 15.05
C LYS A 45 3.38 9.79 13.91
N LEU A 46 2.21 10.31 14.25
CA LEU A 46 1.33 10.95 13.30
C LEU A 46 1.89 12.34 12.96
N VAL A 47 2.28 12.53 11.70
CA VAL A 47 2.79 13.82 11.22
C VAL A 47 1.70 14.51 10.40
N ILE A 48 1.25 15.66 10.88
CA ILE A 48 0.34 16.54 10.15
C ILE A 48 1.19 17.45 9.28
N LEU A 49 0.98 17.36 7.97
CA LEU A 49 1.67 18.18 6.99
C LEU A 49 0.98 19.54 6.85
N PRO A 50 1.71 20.61 6.47
CA PRO A 50 1.12 21.93 6.24
C PRO A 50 -0.06 21.83 5.26
N PRO A 51 -1.17 22.54 5.52
CA PRO A 51 -2.31 22.52 4.62
C PRO A 51 -1.96 23.30 3.34
N THR A 52 -2.56 22.89 2.22
CA THR A 52 -2.45 23.59 0.93
C THR A 52 -3.41 24.78 0.81
N ALA A 53 -4.28 24.98 1.81
CA ALA A 53 -5.29 26.02 1.90
C ALA A 53 -5.35 26.55 3.35
N PRO A 54 -5.90 27.75 3.60
CA PRO A 54 -6.04 28.30 4.95
C PRO A 54 -7.19 27.60 5.70
N VAL A 55 -6.97 26.35 6.10
CA VAL A 55 -7.94 25.50 6.79
C VAL A 55 -7.38 25.04 8.14
N GLY A 56 -8.28 24.86 9.12
CA GLY A 56 -7.97 24.21 10.38
C GLY A 56 -8.13 22.69 10.30
N LEU A 57 -7.38 21.96 11.13
CA LEU A 57 -7.58 20.53 11.35
C LEU A 57 -7.89 20.30 12.82
N GLU A 58 -9.05 19.70 13.10
CA GLU A 58 -9.41 19.23 14.43
C GLU A 58 -9.34 17.71 14.50
N ILE A 59 -8.63 17.18 15.49
CA ILE A 59 -8.52 15.74 15.73
C ILE A 59 -9.21 15.41 17.04
N ARG A 60 -10.41 14.82 16.98
CA ARG A 60 -11.17 14.44 18.18
C ARG A 60 -10.62 13.19 18.86
N ARG A 61 -10.11 12.24 18.07
CA ARG A 61 -9.63 10.95 18.58
C ARG A 61 -8.58 10.36 17.64
N ALA A 62 -7.49 9.86 18.20
CA ALA A 62 -6.53 9.00 17.53
C ALA A 62 -6.44 7.67 18.28
N ARG A 63 -6.33 6.56 17.54
CA ARG A 63 -6.11 5.22 18.12
C ARG A 63 -5.04 4.49 17.32
N LEU A 64 -4.29 3.64 18.02
CA LEU A 64 -3.39 2.67 17.42
C LEU A 64 -3.76 1.30 17.98
N GLU A 65 -4.15 0.39 17.10
CA GLU A 65 -4.67 -0.93 17.45
C GLU A 65 -4.04 -1.97 16.50
N PRO A 66 -3.82 -3.22 16.94
CA PRO A 66 -3.38 -4.29 16.06
C PRO A 66 -4.36 -4.51 14.91
N PHE A 67 -3.84 -4.88 13.74
CA PHE A 67 -4.63 -5.22 12.57
C PHE A 67 -4.15 -6.54 11.97
N ASP A 68 -5.08 -7.46 11.74
CA ASP A 68 -4.81 -8.73 11.07
C ASP A 68 -5.14 -8.61 9.58
N PRO A 69 -4.17 -8.72 8.66
CA PRO A 69 -4.41 -8.69 7.22
C PRO A 69 -5.07 -9.99 6.70
N GLY A 70 -5.32 -10.98 7.56
CA GLY A 70 -5.83 -12.29 7.19
C GLY A 70 -4.76 -13.10 6.45
N GLU A 71 -5.18 -13.86 5.43
CA GLU A 71 -4.31 -14.78 4.69
C GLU A 71 -3.24 -14.07 3.81
N THR A 72 -3.39 -12.77 3.58
CA THR A 72 -2.51 -12.04 2.66
C THR A 72 -1.38 -11.30 3.36
N VAL A 73 -0.18 -11.32 2.79
CA VAL A 73 0.98 -10.61 3.37
C VAL A 73 1.01 -9.13 2.99
N ASN A 74 0.34 -8.69 1.93
CA ASN A 74 0.18 -7.26 1.65
C ASN A 74 -1.05 -6.69 2.37
N LEU A 75 -1.00 -5.40 2.71
CA LEU A 75 -2.10 -4.76 3.43
C LEU A 75 -3.21 -4.34 2.46
N ASN A 76 -4.48 -4.47 2.89
CA ASN A 76 -5.69 -4.06 2.18
C ASN A 76 -5.74 -4.53 0.71
N GLY A 77 -5.44 -5.82 0.49
CA GLY A 77 -5.33 -6.39 -0.86
C GLY A 77 -6.61 -6.38 -1.69
N ASP A 78 -7.77 -6.08 -1.12
CA ASP A 78 -9.06 -5.96 -1.82
C ASP A 78 -9.68 -4.56 -1.69
N PHE A 79 -8.91 -3.60 -1.18
CA PHE A 79 -9.35 -2.23 -0.95
C PHE A 79 -10.63 -2.13 -0.08
N SER A 80 -10.87 -3.12 0.79
CA SER A 80 -12.10 -3.22 1.56
C SER A 80 -12.22 -2.22 2.71
N LEU A 81 -11.10 -1.71 3.22
CA LEU A 81 -11.00 -0.90 4.46
C LEU A 81 -11.60 0.51 4.42
N GLY A 82 -12.17 0.93 3.29
CA GLY A 82 -12.93 2.17 3.17
C GLY A 82 -12.24 3.26 2.37
N ASP A 83 -12.99 4.31 2.04
CA ASP A 83 -12.57 5.38 1.11
C ASP A 83 -11.39 6.20 1.62
N ASN A 84 -11.16 6.19 2.93
CA ASN A 84 -10.10 6.92 3.60
C ASN A 84 -8.98 6.01 4.11
N CYS A 85 -8.86 4.78 3.58
CA CYS A 85 -7.79 3.84 3.93
C CYS A 85 -7.19 3.17 2.70
N LEU A 86 -6.03 3.66 2.28
CA LEU A 86 -5.26 3.09 1.17
C LEU A 86 -4.22 2.05 1.62
N ALA A 87 -3.99 1.89 2.93
CA ALA A 87 -3.02 0.93 3.47
C ALA A 87 -1.62 1.06 2.86
N GLY A 88 -1.17 2.30 2.70
CA GLY A 88 0.10 2.62 2.05
C GLY A 88 0.13 2.38 0.53
N TRP A 89 -1.00 2.24 -0.15
CA TRP A 89 -1.02 2.51 -1.59
C TRP A 89 -0.90 4.01 -1.86
N GLY A 90 -0.15 4.36 -2.90
CA GLY A 90 0.02 5.74 -3.32
C GLY A 90 0.48 5.88 -4.76
N SER A 91 0.40 7.10 -5.29
CA SER A 91 0.94 7.44 -6.60
C SER A 91 1.71 8.76 -6.53
N PRO A 92 2.83 8.90 -7.24
CA PRO A 92 3.45 10.20 -7.47
C PRO A 92 2.66 11.06 -8.49
N PHE A 93 1.67 10.49 -9.18
CA PHE A 93 0.90 11.19 -10.21
C PHE A 93 -0.53 11.52 -9.75
N ALA A 94 -1.04 12.67 -10.21
CA ALA A 94 -2.41 13.07 -9.98
C ALA A 94 -3.40 12.10 -10.67
N GLY A 95 -4.54 11.84 -10.02
CA GLY A 95 -5.63 11.05 -10.58
C GLY A 95 -5.72 9.60 -10.09
N ALA A 96 -4.72 9.10 -9.36
CA ALA A 96 -4.82 7.81 -8.68
C ALA A 96 -5.71 7.90 -7.43
N GLY A 97 -6.38 6.82 -7.07
CA GLY A 97 -7.22 6.77 -5.87
C GLY A 97 -8.38 5.79 -5.96
N LEU A 98 -9.15 5.67 -4.86
CA LEU A 98 -10.35 4.83 -4.83
C LEU A 98 -11.47 5.44 -5.69
N ARG A 99 -12.16 4.58 -6.43
CA ARG A 99 -13.28 4.92 -7.30
C ARG A 99 -14.35 3.84 -7.24
N THR A 100 -15.56 4.20 -7.62
CA THR A 100 -16.63 3.25 -7.93
C THR A 100 -16.89 3.26 -9.43
N ILE A 101 -16.71 2.10 -10.08
CA ILE A 101 -16.93 1.92 -11.52
C ILE A 101 -17.91 0.76 -11.69
N GLN A 102 -19.06 1.01 -12.33
CA GLN A 102 -20.11 0.01 -12.53
C GLN A 102 -20.51 -0.70 -11.22
N GLY A 103 -20.60 0.06 -10.13
CA GLY A 103 -20.95 -0.48 -8.79
C GLY A 103 -19.83 -1.24 -8.08
N ARG A 104 -18.65 -1.40 -8.69
CA ARG A 104 -17.48 -2.05 -8.07
C ARG A 104 -16.52 -1.00 -7.54
N ARG A 105 -16.04 -1.21 -6.31
CA ARG A 105 -14.95 -0.42 -5.75
C ARG A 105 -13.63 -0.87 -6.35
N VAL A 106 -12.85 0.08 -6.86
CA VAL A 106 -11.55 -0.15 -7.46
C VAL A 106 -10.56 0.92 -7.00
N TYR A 107 -9.28 0.57 -6.96
CA TYR A 107 -8.21 1.55 -6.89
C TYR A 107 -7.69 1.85 -8.29
N ASP A 108 -7.87 3.07 -8.75
CA ASP A 108 -7.31 3.56 -10.00
C ASP A 108 -5.82 3.86 -9.81
N THR A 109 -4.96 3.11 -10.51
CA THR A 109 -3.52 3.22 -10.34
C THR A 109 -2.88 4.37 -11.12
N ALA A 110 -3.62 5.02 -12.03
CA ALA A 110 -3.09 6.00 -12.96
C ALA A 110 -1.77 5.52 -13.63
N TYR A 111 -0.85 6.44 -13.92
CA TYR A 111 0.44 6.12 -14.53
C TYR A 111 1.50 5.66 -13.51
N GLY A 112 1.18 4.65 -12.70
CA GLY A 112 2.12 4.04 -11.77
C GLY A 112 1.79 4.39 -10.33
N SER A 113 1.05 3.49 -9.69
CA SER A 113 0.88 3.49 -8.23
C SER A 113 1.70 2.38 -7.62
N GLU A 114 2.17 2.62 -6.40
CA GLU A 114 2.98 1.71 -5.62
C GLU A 114 2.24 1.27 -4.37
N SER A 115 2.38 -0.01 -4.00
CA SER A 115 1.92 -0.50 -2.71
C SER A 115 2.97 -0.22 -1.63
N ALA A 116 2.54 -0.26 -0.37
CA ALA A 116 3.49 -0.43 0.72
C ALA A 116 4.30 -1.72 0.54
N ALA A 117 5.53 -1.72 1.05
CA ALA A 117 6.33 -2.92 1.11
C ALA A 117 5.72 -3.93 2.09
N PHE A 118 5.79 -5.21 1.74
CA PHE A 118 5.36 -6.34 2.54
C PHE A 118 6.51 -7.33 2.75
N PRO A 119 6.55 -8.03 3.89
CA PRO A 119 7.60 -8.99 4.18
C PRO A 119 7.46 -10.21 3.26
N LEU A 120 8.60 -10.77 2.89
CA LEU A 120 8.70 -12.04 2.17
C LEU A 120 9.82 -12.84 2.82
N ASP A 121 9.70 -14.16 2.75
CA ASP A 121 10.71 -15.13 3.15
C ASP A 121 10.95 -16.13 2.02
N ALA A 122 11.62 -17.24 2.30
CA ALA A 122 11.99 -18.23 1.28
C ALA A 122 10.82 -19.11 0.80
N ARG A 123 9.62 -19.00 1.38
CA ARG A 123 8.47 -19.84 1.01
C ARG A 123 7.99 -19.54 -0.42
N PRO A 124 7.31 -20.48 -1.09
CA PRO A 124 6.55 -20.18 -2.30
C PRO A 124 5.35 -19.27 -1.99
N TYR A 125 5.00 -18.42 -2.94
CA TYR A 125 3.87 -17.49 -2.84
C TYR A 125 3.03 -17.53 -4.11
N ARG A 126 1.73 -17.25 -3.95
CA ARG A 126 0.82 -16.96 -5.04
C ARG A 126 0.40 -15.49 -5.00
N VAL A 127 0.54 -14.84 -6.13
CA VAL A 127 0.01 -13.50 -6.41
C VAL A 127 -1.26 -13.63 -7.22
N THR A 128 -2.29 -12.87 -6.85
CA THR A 128 -3.49 -12.67 -7.64
C THR A 128 -3.76 -11.18 -7.82
N VAL A 129 -3.86 -10.73 -9.07
CA VAL A 129 -4.16 -9.36 -9.45
C VAL A 129 -5.45 -9.36 -10.26
N LYS A 130 -6.53 -8.89 -9.65
CA LYS A 130 -7.81 -8.67 -10.32
C LYS A 130 -7.90 -7.22 -10.76
N ARG A 131 -7.88 -6.98 -12.07
CA ARG A 131 -7.87 -5.62 -12.62
C ARG A 131 -8.55 -5.51 -13.98
N THR A 132 -9.03 -4.31 -14.29
CA THR A 132 -9.34 -3.89 -15.65
C THR A 132 -8.29 -2.88 -16.10
N THR A 133 -7.60 -3.15 -17.21
CA THR A 133 -6.56 -2.27 -17.72
C THR A 133 -7.12 -1.22 -18.67
N TYR A 134 -6.42 -0.10 -18.79
CA TYR A 134 -6.73 0.97 -19.75
C TYR A 134 -5.44 1.59 -20.30
N GLY A 135 -5.55 2.49 -21.29
CA GLY A 135 -4.39 3.14 -21.89
C GLY A 135 -3.45 2.17 -22.62
N ARG A 136 -2.23 2.63 -22.94
CA ARG A 136 -1.28 1.84 -23.75
C ARG A 136 -0.28 1.03 -22.93
N TYR A 137 0.28 1.60 -21.85
CA TYR A 137 1.26 0.90 -21.02
C TYR A 137 0.57 0.25 -19.81
N GLN A 138 0.48 -1.08 -19.83
CA GLN A 138 -0.29 -1.85 -18.84
C GLN A 138 0.61 -2.89 -18.20
N ALA A 139 1.04 -2.63 -16.96
CA ALA A 139 1.97 -3.51 -16.26
C ALA A 139 1.56 -3.65 -14.79
N ALA A 140 1.74 -4.85 -14.24
CA ALA A 140 1.66 -5.10 -12.80
C ALA A 140 2.98 -5.76 -12.42
N ASN A 141 3.87 -4.99 -11.82
CA ASN A 141 5.23 -5.43 -11.53
C ASN A 141 5.37 -5.67 -10.03
N LEU A 142 5.85 -6.86 -9.67
CA LEU A 142 6.30 -7.19 -8.34
C LEU A 142 7.81 -6.95 -8.25
N TYR A 143 8.22 -6.05 -7.37
CA TYR A 143 9.62 -5.79 -7.06
C TYR A 143 9.99 -6.53 -5.78
N LEU A 144 11.05 -7.34 -5.85
CA LEU A 144 11.60 -8.10 -4.73
C LEU A 144 12.85 -7.41 -4.22
N LEU A 145 12.95 -7.25 -2.90
CA LEU A 145 13.93 -6.40 -2.25
C LEU A 145 14.82 -7.19 -1.27
N ASN A 146 16.07 -6.78 -1.16
CA ASN A 146 16.98 -7.10 -0.06
C ASN A 146 17.52 -5.79 0.53
N GLY A 147 17.21 -5.50 1.80
CA GLY A 147 17.68 -4.28 2.48
C GLY A 147 17.28 -2.99 1.75
N GLY A 148 16.09 -2.97 1.15
CA GLY A 148 15.57 -1.82 0.39
C GLY A 148 16.05 -1.71 -1.05
N ARG A 149 16.96 -2.58 -1.52
CA ARG A 149 17.41 -2.61 -2.91
C ARG A 149 16.65 -3.65 -3.72
N THR A 150 16.17 -3.27 -4.90
CA THR A 150 15.58 -4.20 -5.85
C THR A 150 16.62 -5.20 -6.33
N ILE A 151 16.36 -6.49 -6.09
CA ILE A 151 17.19 -7.59 -6.59
C ILE A 151 16.54 -8.33 -7.76
N LYS A 152 15.21 -8.26 -7.88
CA LYS A 152 14.46 -8.85 -8.99
C LYS A 152 13.16 -8.09 -9.20
N MET A 153 12.74 -8.00 -10.45
CA MET A 153 11.42 -7.55 -10.85
C MET A 153 10.74 -8.66 -11.63
N VAL A 154 9.47 -8.92 -11.32
CA VAL A 154 8.65 -9.92 -12.00
C VAL A 154 7.35 -9.25 -12.45
N THR A 155 7.02 -9.40 -13.73
CA THR A 155 5.74 -8.94 -14.25
C THR A 155 4.68 -10.00 -13.98
N VAL A 156 3.61 -9.63 -13.29
CA VAL A 156 2.43 -10.49 -13.13
C VAL A 156 1.77 -10.64 -14.50
N PRO A 157 1.49 -11.89 -14.96
CA PRO A 157 0.85 -12.13 -16.25
C PRO A 157 -0.52 -11.46 -16.38
N ALA A 158 -1.00 -11.35 -17.62
CA ALA A 158 -2.25 -10.66 -17.93
C ALA A 158 -3.50 -11.37 -17.38
N ASP A 159 -3.45 -12.69 -17.20
CA ASP A 159 -4.49 -13.47 -16.52
C ASP A 159 -4.57 -13.18 -15.00
N GLY A 160 -3.60 -12.43 -14.48
CA GLY A 160 -3.58 -11.94 -13.11
C GLY A 160 -3.07 -12.94 -12.09
N MET A 161 -2.44 -14.05 -12.49
CA MET A 161 -1.94 -15.05 -11.52
C MET A 161 -0.46 -15.36 -11.74
N LEU A 162 0.29 -15.39 -10.64
CA LEU A 162 1.71 -15.75 -10.64
C LEU A 162 2.03 -16.52 -9.38
N GLU A 163 2.55 -17.73 -9.53
CA GLU A 163 3.25 -18.43 -8.45
C GLU A 163 4.75 -18.22 -8.60
N PHE A 164 5.42 -17.97 -7.47
CA PHE A 164 6.86 -17.73 -7.48
C PHE A 164 7.51 -18.15 -6.17
N VAL A 165 8.78 -18.50 -6.27
CA VAL A 165 9.68 -18.60 -5.11
C VAL A 165 10.56 -17.35 -5.10
N PRO A 166 10.58 -16.57 -4.01
CA PRO A 166 11.49 -15.44 -3.89
C PRO A 166 12.95 -15.89 -4.03
N PRO A 167 13.80 -15.18 -4.80
CA PRO A 167 15.23 -15.47 -4.84
C PRO A 167 15.85 -15.44 -3.43
N ALA A 168 16.91 -16.21 -3.23
CA ALA A 168 17.63 -16.22 -1.96
C ALA A 168 18.05 -14.80 -1.52
N GLY A 169 17.84 -14.49 -0.25
CA GLY A 169 18.10 -13.16 0.32
C GLY A 169 16.99 -12.13 0.11
N THR A 170 15.87 -12.48 -0.50
CA THR A 170 14.68 -11.60 -0.50
C THR A 170 14.18 -11.40 0.93
N THR A 171 13.94 -10.15 1.31
CA THR A 171 13.41 -9.77 2.63
C THR A 171 12.02 -9.14 2.55
N SER A 172 11.67 -8.57 1.40
CA SER A 172 10.40 -7.88 1.19
C SER A 172 10.08 -7.73 -0.29
N GLY A 173 8.87 -7.28 -0.59
CA GLY A 173 8.48 -6.87 -1.93
C GLY A 173 7.47 -5.74 -1.92
N PHE A 174 7.24 -5.12 -3.07
CA PHE A 174 6.17 -4.16 -3.29
C PHE A 174 5.66 -4.24 -4.73
N PHE A 175 4.44 -3.75 -4.97
CA PHE A 175 3.88 -3.68 -6.32
C PHE A 175 4.06 -2.29 -6.91
N LYS A 176 4.31 -2.24 -8.23
CA LYS A 176 4.11 -1.05 -9.06
C LYS A 176 3.18 -1.39 -10.20
N ILE A 177 2.02 -0.74 -10.25
CA ILE A 177 0.95 -1.07 -11.20
C ILE A 177 0.55 0.16 -12.00
N TYR A 178 0.40 -0.03 -13.31
CA TYR A 178 0.17 1.03 -14.28
C TYR A 178 -1.17 0.84 -15.00
N ASN A 179 -1.86 1.96 -15.21
CA ASN A 179 -3.10 2.12 -15.97
C ASN A 179 -4.11 0.99 -15.75
N SER A 180 -4.47 0.78 -14.49
CA SER A 180 -5.35 -0.30 -14.04
C SER A 180 -6.38 0.21 -13.05
N TYR A 181 -7.62 -0.25 -13.19
CA TYR A 181 -8.62 -0.26 -12.13
C TYR A 181 -8.46 -1.57 -11.36
N LEU A 182 -7.78 -1.52 -10.21
CA LEU A 182 -7.52 -2.68 -9.36
C LEU A 182 -8.74 -2.99 -8.50
N GLU A 183 -9.33 -4.17 -8.69
CA GLU A 183 -10.31 -4.71 -7.75
C GLU A 183 -9.60 -5.42 -6.58
N ALA A 184 -8.49 -6.11 -6.85
CA ALA A 184 -7.68 -6.76 -5.83
C ALA A 184 -6.24 -6.99 -6.27
N VAL A 185 -5.32 -6.96 -5.31
CA VAL A 185 -3.94 -7.44 -5.39
C VAL A 185 -3.66 -8.19 -4.09
N ARG A 186 -3.58 -9.52 -4.16
CA ARG A 186 -3.35 -10.38 -2.99
C ARG A 186 -2.09 -11.18 -3.21
N ILE A 187 -1.26 -11.26 -2.18
CA ILE A 187 -0.15 -12.21 -2.10
C ILE A 187 -0.34 -13.10 -0.89
N VAL A 188 -0.37 -14.41 -1.12
CA VAL A 188 -0.59 -15.43 -0.10
C VAL A 188 0.60 -16.40 -0.09
N PRO A 189 1.12 -16.80 1.08
CA PRO A 189 2.04 -17.92 1.15
C PRO A 189 1.34 -19.18 0.62
N LEU A 190 2.08 -20.01 -0.10
CA LEU A 190 1.64 -21.37 -0.39
C LEU A 190 2.24 -22.25 0.68
N ASP A 191 1.39 -22.95 1.43
CA ASP A 191 1.85 -24.03 2.28
C ASP A 191 2.40 -25.16 1.38
N GLU A 192 3.47 -25.82 1.83
CA GLU A 192 4.00 -27.02 1.17
C GLU A 192 3.02 -28.21 1.26
#